data_AF-A0A0L0UZH6-F1
#
_entry.id   AF-A0A0L0UZH6-F1
#
_cell.length_a   1.000
_cell.length_b   1.000
_cell.length_c   1.000
_cell.angle_alpha   90.00
_cell.angle_beta   90.00
_cell.angle_gamma   90.00
#
_symmetry.space_group_name_H-M   'P 1'
#
loop_
_entity.id
_entity.type
_entity.pdbx_description
1 polymer ?
#
loop_
_entity_poly.entity_id
_entity_poly.type
_entity_poly.pdbx_seq_one_letter_code
_entity_poly.pdbx_strand_id
1 'polypeptide(L)'
;MDFGIVYKMTGGRMFFIVDYINQVNRSGYFDDPERFRPVQNEYSRMLSDSSEEAKTYGEWETLTVCRLLLDSPLGYISYIGLVKKLGLGVVKEMLERNLIQYRPSSHFSKDLIPPPSESVVTPQSQPALCAMKMLVKEMEPV
;
A
#
# COMPACT_ATOMS: atom_id res chain seq x y z
N MET A 1 2.62 32.90 2.84
CA MET A 1 3.19 31.53 2.81
C MET A 1 3.88 31.39 1.45
N ASP A 2 5.16 31.05 1.42
CA ASP A 2 5.87 30.86 0.14
C ASP A 2 5.48 29.51 -0.47
N PHE A 3 4.61 29.55 -1.48
CA PHE A 3 4.13 28.36 -2.17
C PHE A 3 5.23 27.65 -2.97
N GLY A 4 6.34 28.32 -3.29
CA GLY A 4 7.47 27.70 -3.98
C GLY A 4 8.23 26.71 -3.10
N ILE A 5 8.41 27.02 -1.81
CA ILE A 5 9.01 26.10 -0.84
C ILE A 5 8.10 24.91 -0.60
N VAL A 6 6.80 25.15 -0.38
CA VAL A 6 5.86 24.07 -0.12
C VAL A 6 5.67 23.18 -1.36
N TYR A 7 5.62 23.74 -2.57
CA TYR A 7 5.59 22.97 -3.81
C TYR A 7 6.87 22.13 -3.98
N LYS A 8 8.06 22.70 -3.70
CA LYS A 8 9.33 21.94 -3.74
C LYS A 8 9.35 20.80 -2.73
N MET A 9 8.78 20.99 -1.54
CA MET A 9 8.74 19.97 -0.48
C MET A 9 7.67 18.89 -0.74
N THR A 10 6.55 19.26 -1.35
CA THR A 10 5.39 18.36 -1.51
C THR A 10 5.18 17.87 -2.93
N GLY A 11 5.97 18.35 -3.89
CA GLY A 11 5.82 18.06 -5.32
C GLY A 11 4.47 18.50 -5.89
N GLY A 12 3.87 19.57 -5.36
CA GLY A 12 2.53 20.02 -5.75
C GLY A 12 1.38 19.21 -5.12
N ARG A 13 1.67 18.22 -4.28
CA ARG A 13 0.66 17.40 -3.58
C ARG A 13 0.08 18.08 -2.35
N MET A 14 0.20 19.40 -2.22
CA MET A 14 -0.31 20.13 -1.06
C MET A 14 -1.82 19.97 -0.90
N PHE A 15 -2.59 20.00 -2.00
CA PHE A 15 -4.03 19.74 -1.97
C PHE A 15 -4.36 18.31 -1.52
N PHE A 16 -3.54 17.33 -1.91
CA PHE A 16 -3.66 15.96 -1.42
C PHE A 16 -3.40 15.89 0.08
N ILE A 17 -2.36 16.56 0.59
CA ILE A 17 -2.06 16.60 2.03
C ILE A 17 -3.19 17.26 2.79
N VAL A 18 -3.75 18.35 2.26
CA VAL A 18 -4.88 19.07 2.87
C VAL A 18 -6.14 18.21 2.86
N ASP A 19 -6.50 17.57 1.74
CA ASP A 19 -7.66 16.67 1.67
C ASP A 19 -7.49 15.45 2.58
N TYR A 20 -6.28 14.88 2.62
CA TYR A 20 -5.93 13.78 3.51
C TYR A 20 -6.06 14.19 4.98
N ILE A 21 -5.46 15.32 5.37
CA ILE A 21 -5.59 15.87 6.73
C ILE A 21 -7.05 16.16 7.03
N ASN A 22 -7.81 16.78 6.13
CA ASN A 22 -9.22 17.10 6.40
C ASN A 22 -10.07 15.86 6.67
N GLN A 23 -9.80 14.74 5.99
CA GLN A 23 -10.50 13.48 6.25
C GLN A 23 -9.98 12.78 7.51
N VAL A 24 -8.67 12.69 7.70
CA VAL A 24 -8.06 11.93 8.81
C VAL A 24 -8.08 12.70 10.13
N ASN A 25 -8.00 14.03 10.13
CA ASN A 25 -7.92 14.90 11.32
C ASN A 25 -9.22 14.92 12.13
N ARG A 26 -10.35 14.51 11.55
CA ARG A 26 -11.63 14.47 12.28
C ARG A 26 -11.86 13.19 13.07
N SER A 27 -11.46 12.04 12.54
CA SER A 27 -11.80 10.72 13.12
C SER A 27 -10.59 9.81 13.34
N GLY A 28 -9.40 10.18 12.85
CA GLY A 28 -8.24 9.29 12.78
C GLY A 28 -8.33 8.25 11.66
N TYR A 29 -9.42 8.26 10.88
CA TYR A 29 -9.71 7.32 9.81
C TYR A 29 -10.24 8.07 8.57
N PHE A 30 -10.39 7.37 7.44
CA PHE A 30 -11.13 7.92 6.30
C PHE A 30 -12.63 7.78 6.56
N ASP A 31 -13.38 8.89 6.49
CA ASP A 31 -14.84 8.90 6.67
C ASP A 31 -15.57 8.09 5.57
N ASP A 32 -15.09 8.15 4.32
CA ASP A 32 -15.52 7.29 3.21
C ASP A 32 -14.28 6.90 2.37
N PRO A 33 -13.64 5.76 2.70
CA PRO A 33 -12.41 5.33 2.04
C PRO A 33 -12.62 5.06 0.55
N GLU A 34 -13.79 4.53 0.16
CA GLU A 34 -14.06 4.15 -1.23
C GLU A 34 -14.19 5.41 -2.10
N ARG A 35 -14.73 6.52 -1.60
CA ARG A 35 -14.82 7.78 -2.38
C ARG A 35 -13.59 8.66 -2.28
N PHE A 36 -12.60 8.28 -1.50
CA PHE A 36 -11.39 9.07 -1.35
C PHE A 36 -10.49 8.92 -2.59
N ARG A 37 -10.24 10.03 -3.31
CA ARG A 37 -9.49 10.01 -4.59
C ARG A 37 -8.14 9.26 -4.50
N PRO A 38 -7.34 9.40 -3.44
CA PRO A 38 -6.13 8.59 -3.27
C PRO A 38 -6.35 7.08 -3.26
N VAL A 39 -7.43 6.61 -2.62
CA VAL A 39 -7.79 5.19 -2.62
C VAL A 39 -8.18 4.76 -4.03
N GLN A 40 -9.01 5.57 -4.70
CA GLN A 40 -9.41 5.32 -6.09
C GLN A 40 -8.22 5.29 -7.05
N ASN A 41 -7.21 6.14 -6.84
CA ASN A 41 -5.99 6.16 -7.64
C ASN A 41 -5.14 4.90 -7.40
N GLU A 42 -4.96 4.48 -6.15
CA GLU A 42 -4.28 3.22 -5.84
C GLU A 42 -5.03 2.02 -6.40
N TYR A 43 -6.37 2.02 -6.28
CA TYR A 43 -7.23 0.98 -6.83
C TYR A 43 -7.11 0.89 -8.35
N SER A 44 -7.22 2.03 -9.03
CA SER A 44 -7.05 2.13 -10.49
C SER A 44 -5.67 1.70 -10.92
N ARG A 45 -4.62 2.01 -10.14
CA ARG A 45 -3.26 1.56 -10.41
C ARG A 45 -3.13 0.04 -10.30
N MET A 46 -3.71 -0.56 -9.26
CA MET A 46 -3.72 -2.03 -9.11
C MET A 46 -4.43 -2.72 -10.28
N LEU A 47 -5.51 -2.11 -10.80
CA LEU A 47 -6.21 -2.58 -11.99
C LEU A 47 -5.43 -2.32 -13.29
N SER A 48 -4.90 -1.13 -13.50
CA SER A 48 -4.19 -0.76 -14.76
C SER A 48 -2.87 -1.51 -14.92
N ASP A 49 -2.24 -1.89 -13.81
CA ASP A 49 -1.05 -2.74 -13.84
C ASP A 49 -1.40 -4.14 -14.41
N SER A 50 -2.67 -4.50 -14.62
CA SER A 50 -3.04 -5.77 -15.26
C SER A 50 -2.90 -5.80 -16.79
N SER A 51 -2.62 -4.67 -17.48
CA SER A 51 -2.89 -4.58 -18.93
C SER A 51 -1.71 -4.41 -19.90
N GLU A 52 -0.46 -4.13 -19.51
CA GLU A 52 0.53 -3.68 -20.52
C GLU A 52 1.94 -4.31 -20.51
N GLU A 53 2.36 -5.05 -19.46
CA GLU A 53 3.70 -5.65 -19.41
C GLU A 53 3.69 -7.12 -18.98
N ALA A 54 4.67 -7.89 -19.44
CA ALA A 54 4.88 -9.26 -18.98
C ALA A 54 5.22 -9.24 -17.48
N LYS A 55 4.35 -9.87 -16.67
CA LYS A 55 4.51 -9.97 -15.23
C LYS A 55 4.84 -11.39 -14.81
N THR A 56 5.60 -11.50 -13.73
CA THR A 56 5.82 -12.76 -13.02
C THR A 56 4.66 -13.14 -12.10
N TYR A 57 3.70 -12.25 -11.88
CA TYR A 57 2.57 -12.45 -10.98
C TYR A 57 1.24 -12.00 -11.58
N GLY A 58 0.16 -12.67 -11.21
CA GLY A 58 -1.19 -12.40 -11.66
C GLY A 58 -2.15 -12.09 -10.51
N GLU A 59 -3.44 -12.34 -10.77
CA GLU A 59 -4.52 -12.08 -9.83
C GLU A 59 -4.36 -12.86 -8.52
N TRP A 60 -4.00 -14.15 -8.61
CA TRP A 60 -3.86 -15.02 -7.44
C TRP A 60 -2.79 -14.52 -6.46
N GLU A 61 -1.59 -14.18 -6.95
CA GLU A 61 -0.52 -13.65 -6.13
C GLU A 61 -0.92 -12.29 -5.53
N THR A 62 -1.58 -11.44 -6.33
CA THR A 62 -2.05 -10.12 -5.90
C THR A 62 -3.05 -10.22 -4.75
N LEU A 63 -4.10 -11.04 -4.92
CA LEU A 63 -5.11 -11.29 -3.88
C LEU A 63 -4.50 -11.95 -2.65
N THR A 64 -3.54 -12.86 -2.83
CA THR A 64 -2.82 -13.50 -1.74
C THR A 64 -2.08 -12.46 -0.87
N VAL A 65 -1.36 -11.53 -1.50
CA VAL A 65 -0.67 -10.45 -0.77
C VAL A 65 -1.65 -9.52 -0.08
N CYS A 66 -2.72 -9.10 -0.77
CA CYS A 66 -3.75 -8.23 -0.21
C CYS A 66 -4.35 -8.84 1.06
N ARG A 67 -4.76 -10.11 1.02
CA ARG A 67 -5.29 -10.84 2.18
C ARG A 67 -4.28 -10.92 3.32
N LEU A 68 -3.04 -11.34 3.03
CA LEU A 68 -2.01 -11.44 4.07
C LEU A 68 -1.76 -10.11 4.79
N LEU A 69 -1.81 -8.98 4.07
CA LEU A 69 -1.66 -7.66 4.65
C LEU A 69 -2.92 -7.19 5.41
N LEU A 70 -4.12 -7.44 4.87
CA LEU A 70 -5.39 -7.10 5.51
C LEU A 70 -5.64 -7.90 6.79
N ASP A 71 -5.27 -9.17 6.80
CA ASP A 71 -5.39 -10.08 7.94
C ASP A 71 -4.25 -9.92 8.95
N SER A 72 -3.22 -9.12 8.63
CA SER A 72 -2.12 -8.89 9.55
C SER A 72 -2.53 -7.95 10.69
N PRO A 73 -2.55 -8.42 11.95
CA PRO A 73 -2.88 -7.56 13.08
C PRO A 73 -1.82 -6.48 13.33
N LEU A 74 -0.62 -6.65 12.77
CA LEU A 74 0.50 -5.70 12.93
C LEU A 74 0.60 -4.71 11.77
N GLY A 75 -0.21 -4.88 10.71
CA GLY A 75 -0.16 -4.06 9.50
C GLY A 75 1.06 -4.32 8.59
N TYR A 76 1.85 -5.36 8.91
CA TYR A 76 2.98 -5.81 8.10
C TYR A 76 3.13 -7.34 8.15
N ILE A 77 3.82 -7.92 7.17
CA ILE A 77 4.11 -9.37 7.11
C ILE A 77 5.59 -9.64 6.82
N SER A 78 6.07 -10.83 7.15
CA SER A 78 7.46 -11.25 6.91
C SER A 78 7.83 -11.19 5.42
N TYR A 79 8.91 -10.49 5.07
CA TYR A 79 9.43 -10.49 3.71
C TYR A 79 9.93 -11.88 3.30
N ILE A 80 10.69 -12.55 4.17
CA ILE A 80 11.20 -13.90 3.91
C ILE A 80 10.05 -14.91 3.81
N GLY A 81 9.05 -14.79 4.68
CA GLY A 81 7.84 -15.61 4.61
C GLY A 81 7.11 -15.44 3.28
N LEU A 82 6.97 -14.20 2.81
CA LEU A 82 6.33 -13.92 1.52
C LEU A 82 7.13 -14.47 0.34
N VAL A 83 8.45 -14.30 0.33
CA VAL A 83 9.34 -14.85 -0.71
C VAL A 83 9.27 -16.37 -0.75
N LYS A 84 9.21 -17.05 0.40
CA LYS A 84 9.01 -18.51 0.45
C LYS A 84 7.67 -18.95 -0.14
N LYS A 85 6.64 -18.11 -0.02
CA LYS A 85 5.28 -18.43 -0.49
C LYS A 85 5.09 -18.17 -1.99
N LEU A 86 5.60 -17.05 -2.51
CA LEU A 86 5.32 -16.59 -3.88
C LEU A 86 6.54 -16.65 -4.81
N GLY A 87 7.74 -16.85 -4.26
CA GLY A 87 8.99 -16.81 -5.01
C GLY A 87 9.60 -15.41 -5.07
N LEU A 88 10.93 -15.37 -5.19
CA LEU A 88 11.68 -14.11 -5.16
C LEU A 88 11.37 -13.19 -6.34
N GLY A 89 11.20 -13.74 -7.54
CA GLY A 89 10.91 -12.97 -8.75
C GLY A 89 9.60 -12.19 -8.63
N VAL A 90 8.54 -12.88 -8.22
CA VAL A 90 7.22 -12.31 -7.94
C VAL A 90 7.31 -11.17 -6.92
N VAL A 91 7.90 -11.43 -5.76
CA VAL A 91 7.95 -10.42 -4.69
C VAL A 91 8.79 -9.21 -5.09
N LYS A 92 9.91 -9.41 -5.80
CA LYS A 92 10.72 -8.30 -6.31
C LYS A 92 9.94 -7.43 -7.30
N GLU A 93 9.25 -8.05 -8.25
CA GLU A 93 8.48 -7.29 -9.22
C GLU A 93 7.32 -6.52 -8.56
N MET A 94 6.66 -7.10 -7.56
CA MET A 94 5.64 -6.40 -6.77
C MET A 94 6.20 -5.18 -6.02
N LEU A 95 7.45 -5.24 -5.56
CA LEU A 95 8.14 -4.10 -4.95
C LEU A 95 8.47 -3.03 -6.00
N GLU A 96 9.02 -3.42 -7.14
CA GLU A 96 9.40 -2.52 -8.24
C GLU A 96 8.19 -1.80 -8.83
N ARG A 97 7.05 -2.49 -8.94
CA ARG A 97 5.76 -1.92 -9.37
C ARG A 97 5.01 -1.19 -8.26
N ASN A 98 5.61 -1.04 -7.07
CA ASN A 98 5.04 -0.36 -5.91
C ASN A 98 3.68 -0.95 -5.45
N LEU A 99 3.41 -2.24 -5.65
CA LEU A 99 2.22 -2.88 -5.07
C LEU A 99 2.35 -2.93 -3.54
N ILE A 100 3.54 -3.30 -3.07
CA ILE A 100 3.92 -3.40 -1.65
C ILE A 100 5.21 -2.64 -1.39
N GLN A 101 5.47 -2.31 -0.12
CA GLN A 101 6.68 -1.61 0.30
C GLN A 101 7.57 -2.53 1.13
N TYR A 102 8.86 -2.61 0.80
CA TYR A 102 9.85 -3.29 1.62
C TYR A 102 10.27 -2.41 2.80
N ARG A 103 10.29 -2.98 3.99
CA ARG A 103 10.69 -2.32 5.23
C ARG A 103 11.84 -3.11 5.87
N PRO A 104 13.04 -2.54 5.98
CA PRO A 104 14.16 -3.19 6.68
C PRO A 104 13.85 -3.37 8.18
N SER A 105 14.61 -4.25 8.85
CA SER A 105 14.48 -4.50 10.29
C SER A 105 14.60 -3.24 11.17
N SER A 106 14.15 -3.38 12.42
CA SER A 106 13.91 -2.36 13.47
C SER A 106 14.86 -1.16 13.56
N HIS A 107 16.13 -1.29 13.18
CA HIS A 107 17.07 -0.16 13.16
C HIS A 107 16.61 0.96 12.21
N PHE A 108 15.83 0.61 11.19
CA PHE A 108 15.43 1.50 10.09
C PHE A 108 13.90 1.70 9.98
N SER A 109 13.08 0.85 10.62
CA SER A 109 11.60 0.93 10.57
C SER A 109 10.99 1.18 11.95
N LYS A 110 11.38 2.28 12.59
CA LYS A 110 10.94 2.66 13.94
C LYS A 110 9.50 3.19 14.02
N ASP A 111 8.92 3.50 12.87
CA ASP A 111 7.53 3.94 12.71
C ASP A 111 6.53 2.79 12.78
N LEU A 112 6.99 1.54 12.64
CA LEU A 112 6.15 0.35 12.83
C LEU A 112 6.07 -0.04 14.31
N ILE A 113 4.86 -0.37 14.77
CA ILE A 113 4.59 -0.74 16.15
C ILE A 113 3.89 -2.11 16.18
N PRO A 114 4.53 -3.17 16.72
CA PRO A 114 5.88 -3.17 17.28
C PRO A 114 6.96 -3.05 16.20
N PRO A 115 8.19 -2.63 16.54
CA PRO A 115 9.29 -2.61 15.58
C PRO A 115 9.61 -4.04 15.10
N PRO A 116 9.75 -4.27 13.79
CA PRO A 116 9.95 -5.62 13.28
C PRO A 116 11.39 -6.09 13.56
N SER A 117 11.54 -7.32 14.09
CA SER A 117 12.85 -7.94 14.32
C SER A 117 13.53 -8.41 13.02
N GLU A 118 12.78 -8.49 11.93
CA GLU A 118 13.24 -8.91 10.60
C GLU A 118 12.78 -7.91 9.54
N SER A 119 13.20 -8.12 8.29
CA SER A 119 12.64 -7.36 7.18
C SER A 119 11.21 -7.79 6.91
N VAL A 120 10.34 -6.80 6.73
CA VAL A 120 8.90 -6.99 6.54
C VAL A 120 8.43 -6.26 5.29
N VAL A 121 7.21 -6.53 4.88
CA VAL A 121 6.51 -5.75 3.85
C VAL A 121 5.24 -5.15 4.41
N THR A 122 4.93 -3.95 3.94
CA THR A 122 3.72 -3.19 4.28
C THR A 122 2.96 -2.83 3.01
N PRO A 123 1.69 -2.38 3.13
CA PRO A 123 1.10 -1.55 2.10
C PRO A 123 1.95 -0.30 1.87
N GLN A 124 1.87 0.30 0.67
CA GLN A 124 2.57 1.55 0.37
C GLN A 124 2.09 2.73 1.22
N SER A 125 0.82 2.70 1.60
CA SER A 125 0.16 3.76 2.35
C SER A 125 -1.19 3.25 2.88
N GLN A 126 -1.82 4.03 3.76
CA GLN A 126 -3.19 3.72 4.21
C GLN A 126 -4.19 3.70 3.05
N PRO A 127 -4.16 4.62 2.07
CA PRO A 127 -4.98 4.50 0.86
C PRO A 127 -4.75 3.21 0.07
N ALA A 128 -3.50 2.74 -0.04
CA ALA A 128 -3.20 1.49 -0.72
C ALA A 128 -3.82 0.29 0.04
N LEU A 129 -3.77 0.28 1.38
CA LEU A 129 -4.43 -0.75 2.19
C LEU A 129 -5.95 -0.75 1.98
N CYS A 130 -6.57 0.43 1.91
CA CYS A 130 -8.00 0.55 1.59
C CYS A 130 -8.30 0.04 0.17
N ALA A 131 -7.45 0.34 -0.81
CA ALA A 131 -7.60 -0.16 -2.19
C ALA A 131 -7.47 -1.69 -2.26
N MET A 132 -6.53 -2.29 -1.51
CA MET A 132 -6.42 -3.75 -1.38
C MET A 132 -7.72 -4.37 -0.84
N LYS A 133 -8.35 -3.73 0.15
CA LYS A 133 -9.65 -4.18 0.69
C LYS A 133 -10.76 -4.14 -0.36
N MET A 134 -10.80 -3.07 -1.16
CA MET A 134 -11.76 -2.95 -2.27
C MET A 134 -11.55 -4.05 -3.31
N LEU A 135 -10.29 -4.31 -3.68
CA LEU A 135 -9.93 -5.33 -4.65
C LEU A 135 -10.38 -6.73 -4.21
N VAL A 136 -10.12 -7.10 -2.95
CA VAL A 136 -10.58 -8.39 -2.41
C VAL A 136 -12.10 -8.49 -2.41
N LYS A 137 -12.81 -7.40 -2.04
CA LYS A 137 -14.28 -7.36 -2.01
C LYS A 137 -14.91 -7.50 -3.40
N GLU A 138 -14.31 -6.93 -4.44
CA GLU A 138 -14.84 -7.00 -5.81
C GLU A 138 -14.54 -8.33 -6.51
N MET A 139 -13.35 -8.89 -6.33
CA MET A 139 -12.95 -10.15 -6.98
C MET A 139 -13.55 -11.38 -6.30
N GLU A 140 -13.97 -11.26 -5.04
CA GLU A 140 -14.53 -12.35 -4.24
C GLU A 140 -15.79 -11.90 -3.49
N PRO A 141 -16.90 -11.65 -4.19
CA PRO A 141 -18.16 -11.31 -3.55
C PRO A 141 -18.64 -12.49 -2.70
N VAL A 142 -18.86 -12.22 -1.40
CA VAL A 142 -19.41 -13.18 -0.41
C VAL A 142 -20.81 -13.62 -0.78
#